data_AF-A0A3T0LTX2-F1
#
_entry.id   AF-A0A3T0LTX2-F1
#
_cell.length_a   1.000
_cell.length_b   1.000
_cell.length_c   1.000
_cell.angle_alpha   90.00
_cell.angle_beta   90.00
_cell.angle_gamma   90.00
#
_symmetry.space_group_name_H-M   'P 1'
#
loop_
_entity.id
_entity.type
_entity.pdbx_description
1 polymer ?
#
loop_
_entity_poly.entity_id
_entity_poly.type
_entity_poly.pdbx_seq_one_letter_code
_entity_poly.pdbx_strand_id
1 'polypeptide(L)'
;MKNKIIILTVIMTNIIAIILNFANFFMGNFSTPTNLTVSVFFLLIWIILSAYTYIKKDIMFSKFMLTYWIISMIVSILSIKVSSFILVPFYIIYFAPFYGFTTFFKTYIPTFSFIMSSISVIFVIIAVYINKHFK
;
A
#
# COMPACT_ATOMS: atom_id res chain seq x y z
N MET A 1 -24.55 -2.35 -0.27
CA MET A 1 -24.04 -1.37 -1.26
C MET A 1 -22.90 -0.52 -0.72
N LYS A 2 -22.99 0.03 0.50
CA LYS A 2 -21.95 0.91 1.08
C LYS A 2 -20.53 0.31 1.06
N ASN A 3 -20.36 -0.96 1.44
CA ASN A 3 -19.04 -1.60 1.49
C ASN A 3 -18.43 -1.80 0.09
N LYS A 4 -19.27 -2.08 -0.93
CA LYS A 4 -18.83 -2.18 -2.33
C LYS A 4 -18.32 -0.83 -2.85
N ILE A 5 -18.96 0.27 -2.48
CA ILE A 5 -18.53 1.63 -2.84
C ILE A 5 -17.17 1.93 -2.22
N ILE A 6 -16.97 1.60 -0.94
CA ILE A 6 -15.70 1.84 -0.26
C ILE A 6 -14.57 1.03 -0.88
N ILE A 7 -14.79 -0.26 -1.16
CA ILE A 7 -13.79 -1.10 -1.86
C ILE A 7 -13.47 -0.51 -3.24
N LEU A 8 -14.48 -0.05 -3.99
CA LEU A 8 -14.27 0.63 -5.27
C LEU A 8 -13.43 1.91 -5.10
N THR A 9 -13.68 2.71 -4.07
CA THR A 9 -12.86 3.90 -3.75
C THR A 9 -11.40 3.52 -3.50
N VAL A 10 -11.13 2.41 -2.80
CA VAL A 10 -9.74 1.94 -2.58
C VAL A 10 -9.09 1.52 -3.90
N ILE A 11 -9.80 0.81 -4.76
CA ILE A 11 -9.29 0.40 -6.07
C ILE A 11 -8.96 1.63 -6.91
N MET A 12 -9.87 2.61 -6.98
CA MET A 12 -9.64 3.85 -7.73
C MET A 12 -8.46 4.65 -7.16
N THR A 13 -8.35 4.74 -5.83
CA THR A 13 -7.23 5.42 -5.18
C THR A 13 -5.89 4.76 -5.51
N ASN A 14 -5.84 3.43 -5.51
CA ASN A 14 -4.66 2.68 -5.96
C ASN A 14 -4.32 2.97 -7.42
N ILE A 15 -5.30 2.89 -8.33
CA ILE A 15 -5.08 3.13 -9.76
C ILE A 15 -4.53 4.54 -9.99
N ILE A 16 -5.12 5.56 -9.34
CA ILE A 16 -4.66 6.94 -9.45
C ILE A 16 -3.23 7.08 -8.92
N ALA A 17 -2.93 6.54 -7.73
CA ALA A 17 -1.60 6.61 -7.15
C ALA A 17 -0.55 5.89 -8.02
N ILE A 18 -0.92 4.75 -8.62
CA ILE A 18 -0.08 4.03 -9.59
C ILE A 18 0.20 4.95 -10.77
N ILE A 19 -0.82 5.47 -11.46
CA ILE A 19 -0.65 6.30 -12.66
C ILE A 19 0.25 7.51 -12.38
N LEU A 20 0.04 8.19 -11.26
CA LEU A 20 0.79 9.40 -10.89
C LEU A 20 2.25 9.11 -10.50
N ASN A 21 2.56 7.90 -10.03
CA ASN A 21 3.93 7.48 -9.72
C ASN A 21 4.59 6.64 -10.82
N PHE A 22 3.83 6.16 -11.80
CA PHE A 22 4.24 5.09 -12.72
C PHE A 22 5.50 5.44 -13.51
N ALA A 23 5.55 6.65 -14.08
CA ALA A 23 6.64 7.08 -14.95
C ALA A 23 8.00 7.01 -14.24
N ASN A 24 8.09 7.62 -13.05
CA ASN A 24 9.35 7.65 -12.30
C ASN A 24 9.66 6.29 -11.66
N PHE A 25 8.63 5.56 -11.20
CA PHE A 25 8.76 4.22 -10.64
C PHE A 25 9.37 3.23 -11.65
N PHE A 26 8.84 3.19 -12.88
CA PHE A 26 9.28 2.24 -13.90
C PHE A 26 10.63 2.62 -14.53
N MET A 27 10.90 3.92 -14.70
CA MET A 27 12.16 4.40 -15.27
C MET A 27 13.32 4.38 -14.26
N GLY A 28 13.05 4.10 -12.98
CA GLY A 28 14.09 4.12 -11.94
C GLY A 28 14.65 5.52 -11.69
N ASN A 29 13.85 6.55 -11.95
CA ASN A 29 14.26 7.95 -11.73
C ASN A 29 14.40 8.23 -10.23
N PHE A 30 14.80 9.45 -9.89
CA PHE A 30 14.60 9.95 -8.54
C PHE A 30 13.15 10.39 -8.36
N SER A 31 12.58 10.13 -7.18
CA SER A 31 11.26 10.61 -6.84
C SER A 31 11.23 12.13 -6.75
N THR A 32 10.15 12.72 -7.24
CA THR A 32 9.90 14.15 -7.18
C THR A 32 9.05 14.51 -5.95
N PRO A 33 8.96 15.81 -5.59
CA PRO A 33 8.02 16.28 -4.57
C PRO A 33 6.56 15.90 -4.88
N THR A 34 6.19 15.83 -6.16
CA THR A 34 4.85 15.37 -6.57
C THR A 34 4.64 13.90 -6.25
N ASN A 35 5.63 13.02 -6.48
CA ASN A 35 5.53 11.62 -6.07
C ASN A 35 5.37 11.47 -4.56
N LEU A 36 6.15 12.22 -3.78
CA LEU A 36 6.05 12.22 -2.32
C LEU A 36 4.65 12.64 -1.86
N THR A 37 4.10 13.69 -2.46
CA THR A 37 2.74 14.16 -2.16
C THR A 37 1.71 13.06 -2.41
N VAL A 38 1.79 12.38 -3.56
CA VAL A 38 0.91 11.24 -3.90
C VAL A 38 1.02 10.13 -2.88
N SER A 39 2.24 9.73 -2.49
CA SER A 39 2.46 8.65 -1.52
C SER A 39 1.96 9.01 -0.11
N VAL A 40 2.12 10.27 0.32
CA VAL A 40 1.56 10.75 1.59
C VAL A 40 0.03 10.73 1.56
N PHE A 41 -0.60 11.25 0.51
CA PHE A 41 -2.05 11.22 0.36
C PHE A 41 -2.60 9.79 0.33
N PHE A 42 -1.92 8.90 -0.39
CA PHE A 42 -2.28 7.49 -0.44
C PHE A 42 -2.29 6.85 0.96
N LEU A 43 -1.24 7.09 1.75
CA LEU A 43 -1.13 6.57 3.11
C LEU A 43 -2.18 7.19 4.05
N LEU A 44 -2.47 8.48 3.92
CA LEU A 44 -3.54 9.15 4.68
C LEU A 44 -4.91 8.54 4.39
N ILE A 45 -5.22 8.22 3.14
CA ILE A 45 -6.47 7.56 2.76
C ILE A 45 -6.59 6.20 3.46
N TRP A 46 -5.54 5.40 3.49
CA TRP A 46 -5.54 4.11 4.20
C TRP A 46 -5.73 4.25 5.71
N ILE A 47 -5.16 5.28 6.34
CA ILE A 47 -5.38 5.58 7.76
C ILE A 47 -6.85 5.94 8.01
N ILE A 48 -7.42 6.84 7.20
CA ILE A 48 -8.82 7.26 7.31
C ILE A 48 -9.76 6.06 7.13
N LEU A 49 -9.48 5.21 6.15
CA LEU A 49 -10.24 3.99 5.90
C LEU A 49 -10.15 2.99 7.05
N SER A 50 -8.97 2.84 7.65
CA SER A 50 -8.79 1.99 8.84
C SER A 50 -9.62 2.50 10.02
N ALA A 51 -9.58 3.81 10.28
CA ALA A 51 -10.39 4.45 11.31
C ALA A 51 -11.90 4.31 11.03
N TYR A 52 -12.33 4.52 9.78
CA TYR A 52 -13.71 4.30 9.36
C TYR A 52 -14.15 2.86 9.63
N THR A 53 -13.31 1.87 9.31
CA THR A 53 -13.60 0.45 9.52
C THR A 53 -13.84 0.15 10.99
N TYR A 54 -13.00 0.71 11.87
CA TYR A 54 -13.14 0.55 13.31
C TYR A 54 -14.44 1.17 13.83
N ILE A 55 -14.73 2.42 13.44
CA ILE A 55 -15.93 3.15 13.88
C ILE A 55 -17.21 2.48 13.40
N LYS A 56 -17.24 2.03 12.14
CA LYS A 56 -18.42 1.39 11.53
C LYS A 56 -18.50 -0.11 11.75
N LYS A 57 -17.49 -0.71 12.38
CA LYS A 57 -17.39 -2.16 12.63
C LYS A 57 -17.57 -2.98 11.35
N ASP A 58 -17.02 -2.51 10.23
CA ASP A 58 -17.20 -3.16 8.92
C ASP A 58 -16.29 -4.38 8.77
N ILE A 59 -16.81 -5.55 9.12
CA ILE A 59 -16.08 -6.83 9.08
C ILE A 59 -15.62 -7.17 7.65
N MET A 60 -16.45 -6.91 6.63
CA MET A 60 -16.11 -7.23 5.24
C MET A 60 -14.91 -6.39 4.79
N PHE A 61 -14.96 -5.09 5.05
CA PHE A 61 -13.85 -4.21 4.67
C PHE A 61 -12.60 -4.49 5.51
N SER A 62 -12.74 -4.83 6.80
CA SER A 62 -11.61 -5.27 7.63
C SER A 62 -10.92 -6.52 7.08
N LYS A 63 -11.67 -7.50 6.55
CA LYS A 63 -11.10 -8.67 5.87
C LYS A 63 -10.38 -8.28 4.58
N PHE A 64 -10.97 -7.39 3.77
CA PHE A 64 -10.34 -6.89 2.55
C PHE A 64 -9.01 -6.19 2.85
N MET A 65 -8.98 -5.27 3.83
CA MET A 65 -7.74 -4.61 4.25
C MET A 65 -6.70 -5.62 4.72
N LEU A 66 -7.09 -6.60 5.54
CA LEU A 66 -6.18 -7.64 6.01
C LEU A 66 -5.55 -8.40 4.83
N THR A 67 -6.36 -8.85 3.86
CA THR A 67 -5.86 -9.56 2.69
C THR A 67 -4.92 -8.69 1.85
N TYR A 68 -5.30 -7.43 1.57
CA TYR A 68 -4.48 -6.49 0.81
C TYR A 68 -3.10 -6.30 1.45
N TRP A 69 -3.06 -6.04 2.76
CA TRP A 69 -1.80 -5.76 3.46
C TRP A 69 -0.94 -7.00 3.71
N ILE A 70 -1.55 -8.19 3.87
CA ILE A 70 -0.79 -9.46 3.90
C ILE A 70 -0.09 -9.69 2.56
N ILE A 71 -0.78 -9.50 1.44
CA ILE A 71 -0.17 -9.66 0.11
C ILE A 71 0.95 -8.64 -0.08
N SER A 72 0.70 -7.37 0.26
CA SER A 72 1.73 -6.32 0.25
C SER A 72 2.97 -6.71 1.06
N MET A 73 2.78 -7.25 2.27
CA MET A 73 3.87 -7.71 3.13
C MET A 73 4.66 -8.85 2.48
N ILE A 74 3.98 -9.87 1.93
CA ILE A 74 4.63 -11.00 1.26
C ILE A 74 5.45 -10.51 0.05
N VAL A 75 4.85 -9.67 -0.80
CA VAL A 75 5.52 -9.08 -1.96
C VAL A 75 6.75 -8.28 -1.52
N SER A 76 6.62 -7.52 -0.43
CA SER A 76 7.72 -6.73 0.12
C SER A 76 8.88 -7.58 0.60
N ILE A 77 8.61 -8.68 1.31
CA ILE A 77 9.64 -9.62 1.78
C ILE A 77 10.32 -10.32 0.59
N LEU A 78 9.55 -10.79 -0.40
CA LEU A 78 10.09 -11.46 -1.59
C LEU A 78 11.00 -10.53 -2.41
N SER A 79 10.63 -9.24 -2.51
CA SER A 79 11.40 -8.25 -3.27
C SER A 79 12.81 -7.98 -2.74
N ILE A 80 13.12 -8.38 -1.49
CA ILE A 80 14.46 -8.25 -0.92
C ILE A 80 15.46 -9.20 -1.61
N LYS A 81 15.00 -10.39 -2.04
CA LYS A 81 15.87 -11.45 -2.56
C LYS A 81 15.66 -11.77 -4.03
N VAL A 82 14.49 -11.45 -4.58
CA VAL A 82 14.07 -11.93 -5.90
C VAL A 82 13.66 -10.75 -6.76
N SER A 83 14.45 -10.41 -7.77
CA SER A 83 14.06 -9.51 -8.86
C SER A 83 13.50 -10.34 -10.03
N SER A 84 12.34 -10.96 -9.83
CA SER A 84 11.71 -11.77 -10.88
C SER A 84 10.71 -10.94 -11.68
N PHE A 85 10.73 -11.11 -13.02
CA PHE A 85 9.74 -10.51 -13.92
C PHE A 85 8.30 -10.87 -13.53
N ILE A 86 8.10 -12.04 -12.91
CA ILE A 86 6.79 -12.52 -12.43
C ILE A 86 6.23 -11.61 -11.33
N LEU A 87 7.09 -10.94 -10.55
CA LEU A 87 6.66 -10.06 -9.46
C LEU A 87 6.39 -8.62 -9.92
N VAL A 88 6.70 -8.26 -11.17
CA VAL A 88 6.51 -6.90 -11.70
C VAL A 88 5.08 -6.38 -11.55
N PRO A 89 4.01 -7.15 -11.86
CA PRO A 89 2.64 -6.67 -11.65
C PRO A 89 2.35 -6.36 -10.17
N PHE A 90 2.91 -7.15 -9.26
CA PHE A 90 2.76 -6.93 -7.83
C PHE A 90 3.54 -5.71 -7.35
N TYR A 91 4.74 -5.46 -7.89
CA TYR A 91 5.48 -4.24 -7.59
C TYR A 91 4.71 -3.00 -8.05
N ILE A 92 4.09 -3.03 -9.23
CA ILE A 92 3.27 -1.91 -9.69
C ILE A 92 2.12 -1.67 -8.71
N ILE A 93 1.41 -2.72 -8.30
CA ILE A 93 0.23 -2.58 -7.42
C ILE A 93 0.61 -2.10 -6.01
N TYR A 94 1.67 -2.66 -5.41
CA TYR A 94 1.97 -2.46 -4.00
C TYR A 94 3.11 -1.48 -3.72
N PHE A 95 4.03 -1.27 -4.67
CA PHE A 95 5.20 -0.40 -4.49
C PHE A 95 5.04 0.95 -5.16
N ALA A 96 4.43 1.02 -6.36
CA ALA A 96 4.28 2.29 -7.07
C ALA A 96 3.53 3.37 -6.26
N PRO A 97 2.44 3.07 -5.51
CA PRO A 97 1.78 4.08 -4.67
C PRO A 97 2.70 4.72 -3.61
N PHE A 98 3.73 4.01 -3.15
CA PHE A 98 4.65 4.45 -2.10
C PHE A 98 5.97 5.00 -2.63
N TYR A 99 6.15 5.01 -3.94
CA TYR A 99 7.42 5.36 -4.57
C TYR A 99 7.96 6.74 -4.17
N GLY A 100 7.09 7.70 -3.82
CA GLY A 100 7.48 9.02 -3.34
C GLY A 100 8.35 9.00 -2.08
N PHE A 101 8.23 7.97 -1.24
CA PHE A 101 9.06 7.82 -0.04
C PHE A 101 10.52 7.50 -0.36
N THR A 102 10.85 7.08 -1.59
CA THR A 102 12.24 6.86 -2.01
C THR A 102 13.08 8.14 -1.97
N THR A 103 12.45 9.33 -1.90
CA THR A 103 13.10 10.64 -1.72
C THR A 103 14.02 10.65 -0.50
N PHE A 104 13.66 9.92 0.55
CA PHE A 104 14.42 9.89 1.80
C PHE A 104 15.55 8.85 1.82
N PHE A 105 15.58 7.92 0.86
CA PHE A 105 16.39 6.69 0.99
C PHE A 105 17.36 6.43 -0.17
N LYS A 106 17.62 7.43 -1.03
CA LYS A 106 18.58 7.35 -2.16
C LYS A 106 18.55 5.96 -2.85
N THR A 107 17.39 5.62 -3.40
CA THR A 107 17.20 4.55 -4.42
C THR A 107 17.71 3.14 -4.12
N TYR A 108 18.03 2.76 -2.88
CA TYR A 108 18.33 1.36 -2.55
C TYR A 108 17.03 0.54 -2.41
N ILE A 109 16.77 -0.31 -3.41
CA ILE A 109 15.64 -1.24 -3.47
C ILE A 109 15.46 -2.02 -2.15
N PRO A 110 16.51 -2.59 -1.52
CA PRO A 110 16.34 -3.34 -0.27
C PRO A 110 15.80 -2.48 0.89
N THR A 111 16.24 -1.23 0.99
CA THR A 111 15.79 -0.29 2.03
C THR A 111 14.32 0.06 1.83
N PHE A 112 13.92 0.30 0.58
CA PHE A 112 12.53 0.58 0.25
C PHE A 112 11.62 -0.62 0.54
N SER A 113 12.03 -1.84 0.17
CA SER A 113 11.32 -3.08 0.51
C SER A 113 11.13 -3.29 2.01
N PHE A 114 12.13 -2.94 2.82
CA PHE A 114 12.05 -3.04 4.29
C PHE A 114 11.02 -2.09 4.88
N ILE A 115 10.98 -0.85 4.39
CA ILE A 115 9.99 0.15 4.81
C ILE A 115 8.59 -0.30 4.40
N MET A 116 8.43 -0.77 3.17
CA MET A 116 7.16 -1.29 2.66
C MET A 116 6.65 -2.48 3.47
N SER A 117 7.55 -3.38 3.86
CA SER A 117 7.22 -4.46 4.79
C SER A 117 6.75 -3.93 6.14
N SER A 118 7.45 -2.94 6.69
CA SER A 118 7.10 -2.32 7.99
C SER A 118 5.74 -1.63 7.98
N ILE A 119 5.44 -0.84 6.94
CA ILE A 119 4.12 -0.23 6.75
C ILE A 119 3.05 -1.31 6.64
N SER A 120 3.30 -2.36 5.84
CA SER A 120 2.35 -3.46 5.67
C SER A 120 2.07 -4.18 6.99
N VAL A 121 3.09 -4.43 7.83
CA VAL A 121 2.94 -5.03 9.16
C VAL A 121 2.05 -4.17 10.06
N ILE A 122 2.25 -2.85 10.07
CA ILE A 122 1.42 -1.93 10.88
C ILE A 122 -0.06 -2.07 10.49
N PHE A 123 -0.37 -2.04 9.19
CA PHE A 123 -1.76 -2.18 8.75
C PHE A 123 -2.33 -3.58 8.94
N VAL A 124 -1.51 -4.64 8.85
CA VAL A 124 -1.93 -6.00 9.22
C VAL A 124 -2.30 -6.05 10.70
N ILE A 125 -1.49 -5.49 11.59
CA ILE A 125 -1.78 -5.46 13.04
C ILE A 125 -3.10 -4.72 13.30
N ILE A 126 -3.29 -3.54 12.68
CA ILE A 126 -4.53 -2.77 12.78
C ILE A 126 -5.73 -3.59 12.30
N ALA A 127 -5.63 -4.22 11.12
CA ALA A 127 -6.72 -5.01 10.56
C ALA A 127 -7.02 -6.27 11.38
N VAL A 128 -6.02 -6.93 11.97
CA VAL A 128 -6.21 -8.06 12.89
C VAL A 128 -6.90 -7.60 14.18
N TYR A 129 -6.47 -6.47 14.75
CA TYR A 129 -7.08 -5.91 15.95
C TYR A 129 -8.57 -5.60 15.73
N ILE A 130 -8.90 -4.90 14.64
CA ILE A 130 -10.28 -4.61 14.25
C ILE A 130 -11.09 -5.91 14.07
N ASN A 131 -10.55 -6.88 13.32
CA ASN A 131 -11.24 -8.15 13.08
C ASN A 131 -11.48 -8.96 14.36
N LYS A 132 -10.54 -8.97 15.32
CA LYS A 132 -10.71 -9.71 16.58
C LYS A 132 -11.72 -9.04 17.51
N HIS A 133 -11.77 -7.70 17.53
CA HIS A 133 -12.65 -6.95 18.43
C HIS A 133 -14.14 -7.01 18.00
N PHE A 134 -14.42 -7.32 16.73
CA PHE A 134 -15.78 -7.35 16.18
C PHE A 134 -16.22 -8.72 15.64
N LYS A 135 -15.42 -9.77 15.89
CA LYS A 135 -15.83 -11.18 15.72
C LYS A 135 -16.59 -11.64 16.96
#